data_AF-A0A511MRV2-F1
#
_entry.id   AF-A0A511MRV2-F1
#
_cell.length_a   1.000
_cell.length_b   1.000
_cell.length_c   1.000
_cell.angle_alpha   90.00
_cell.angle_beta   90.00
_cell.angle_gamma   90.00
#
_symmetry.space_group_name_H-M   'P 1'
#
loop_
_entity.id
_entity.type
_entity.pdbx_description
1 polymer ?
#
loop_
_entity_poly.entity_id
_entity_poly.type
_entity_poly.pdbx_seq_one_letter_code
_entity_poly.pdbx_strand_id
1 'polypeptide(L)'
;MNAPDSDEYRLYAEYMRLVQVDSVLVDIGGAAWASMEHKDFADSATEFAKLEQVKPARTSVDEEASGVWSRYLEAAYGKASADEIRADARTESERPSRRIERSR
;
A
#
# COMPACT_ATOMS: atom_id res chain seq x y z
N MET A 1 1.64 -36.87 5.27
CA MET A 1 1.51 -35.69 6.16
C MET A 1 2.02 -34.50 5.37
N ASN A 2 1.12 -33.69 4.81
CA ASN A 2 1.53 -32.41 4.24
C ASN A 2 1.93 -31.52 5.42
N ALA A 3 3.13 -30.93 5.39
CA ALA A 3 3.49 -29.91 6.36
C ALA A 3 2.37 -28.85 6.36
N PRO A 4 1.91 -28.35 7.52
CA PRO A 4 1.03 -27.20 7.51
C PRO A 4 1.75 -26.11 6.72
N ASP A 5 1.08 -25.50 5.73
CA ASP A 5 1.57 -24.27 5.11
C ASP A 5 2.06 -23.38 6.24
N SER A 6 3.37 -23.11 6.29
CA SER A 6 3.93 -22.40 7.44
C SER A 6 3.21 -21.05 7.55
N ASP A 7 2.92 -20.62 8.76
CA ASP A 7 2.20 -19.35 8.98
C ASP A 7 2.85 -18.19 8.23
N GLU A 8 4.18 -18.23 8.07
CA GLU A 8 4.96 -17.36 7.19
C GLU A 8 4.44 -17.32 5.74
N TYR A 9 4.30 -18.48 5.06
CA TYR A 9 3.81 -18.53 3.68
C TYR A 9 2.39 -17.98 3.56
N ARG A 10 1.52 -18.29 4.53
CA ARG A 10 0.15 -17.78 4.56
C ARG A 10 0.11 -16.26 4.71
N LEU A 11 0.88 -15.71 5.66
CA LEU A 11 0.96 -14.27 5.90
C LEU A 11 1.59 -13.53 4.72
N TYR A 12 2.62 -14.08 4.08
CA TYR A 12 3.20 -13.50 2.89
C TYR A 12 2.22 -13.49 1.71
N ALA A 13 1.49 -14.59 1.49
CA ALA A 13 0.47 -14.65 0.45
C ALA A 13 -0.67 -13.65 0.70
N GLU A 14 -1.10 -13.49 1.95
CA GLU A 14 -2.10 -12.48 2.35
C GLU A 14 -1.60 -11.05 2.11
N TYR A 15 -0.35 -10.76 2.47
CA TYR A 15 0.30 -9.48 2.17
C TYR A 15 0.32 -9.19 0.67
N MET A 16 0.77 -10.15 -0.15
CA MET A 16 0.81 -10.00 -1.60
C MET A 16 -0.58 -9.77 -2.20
N ARG A 17 -1.61 -10.42 -1.65
CA ARG A 17 -3.00 -10.17 -2.06
C ARG A 17 -3.43 -8.74 -1.75
N LEU A 18 -3.10 -8.21 -0.57
CA LEU A 18 -3.45 -6.84 -0.19
C LEU A 18 -2.70 -5.80 -1.03
N VAL A 19 -1.41 -6.03 -1.32
CA VAL A 19 -0.63 -5.20 -2.27
C VAL A 19 -1.27 -5.19 -3.65
N GLN A 20 -1.76 -6.34 -4.13
CA GLN A 20 -2.47 -6.41 -5.41
C GLN A 20 -3.80 -5.63 -5.37
N VAL A 21 -4.52 -5.64 -4.24
CA VAL A 21 -5.74 -4.84 -4.07
C VAL A 21 -5.41 -3.34 -4.08
N ASP A 22 -4.38 -2.89 -3.36
CA ASP A 22 -3.97 -1.47 -3.39
C ASP A 22 -3.59 -1.03 -4.80
N SER A 23 -2.84 -1.86 -5.56
CA SER A 23 -2.51 -1.58 -6.96
C SER A 23 -3.75 -1.35 -7.81
N VAL A 24 -4.80 -2.17 -7.66
CA VAL A 24 -6.06 -1.98 -8.41
C VAL A 24 -6.76 -0.68 -7.98
N LEU A 25 -6.74 -0.33 -6.70
CA LEU A 25 -7.32 0.92 -6.20
C LEU A 25 -6.54 2.15 -6.71
N VAL A 26 -5.22 2.06 -6.83
CA VAL A 26 -4.37 3.06 -7.47
C VAL A 26 -4.77 3.24 -8.93
N ASP A 27 -4.92 2.15 -9.68
CA ASP A 27 -5.32 2.19 -11.09
C ASP A 27 -6.70 2.82 -11.28
N ILE A 28 -7.67 2.48 -10.43
CA ILE A 28 -9.01 3.11 -10.44
C ILE A 28 -8.90 4.61 -10.19
N GLY A 29 -8.07 5.02 -9.22
CA GLY A 29 -7.82 6.43 -8.93
C GLY A 29 -7.19 7.16 -10.11
N GLY A 30 -6.18 6.56 -10.74
CA GLY A 30 -5.52 7.09 -11.94
C GLY A 30 -6.47 7.21 -13.12
N ALA A 31 -7.31 6.19 -13.36
CA ALA A 31 -8.30 6.20 -14.43
C ALA A 31 -9.38 7.27 -14.22
N ALA A 32 -9.86 7.46 -12.98
CA ALA A 32 -10.79 8.54 -12.66
C ALA A 32 -10.15 9.90 -12.91
N TRP A 33 -8.89 10.10 -12.51
CA TRP A 33 -8.15 11.34 -12.78
C TRP A 33 -7.98 11.60 -14.28
N ALA A 34 -7.53 10.61 -15.05
CA ALA A 34 -7.38 10.72 -16.50
C ALA A 34 -8.70 11.01 -17.21
N SER A 35 -9.83 10.45 -16.72
CA SER A 35 -11.17 10.77 -17.23
C SER A 35 -11.54 12.23 -17.01
N MET A 36 -11.20 12.80 -15.84
CA MET A 36 -11.43 14.22 -15.57
C MET A 36 -10.56 15.12 -16.45
N GLU A 37 -9.27 14.80 -16.60
CA GLU A 37 -8.35 15.54 -17.48
C GLU A 37 -8.85 15.54 -18.93
N HIS A 38 -9.36 14.41 -19.43
CA HIS A 38 -9.89 14.32 -20.80
C HIS A 38 -11.11 15.22 -21.04
N LYS A 39 -11.86 15.57 -19.98
CA LYS A 39 -13.05 16.42 -20.05
C LYS A 39 -12.77 17.86 -19.63
N ASP A 40 -11.51 18.26 -19.48
CA ASP A 40 -11.11 19.54 -18.88
C ASP A 40 -11.81 19.79 -17.54
N PHE A 41 -12.01 18.73 -16.76
CA PHE A 41 -12.74 18.72 -15.48
C PHE A 41 -14.23 19.11 -15.57
N ALA A 42 -14.79 19.30 -16.77
CA ALA A 42 -16.22 19.51 -16.96
C ALA A 42 -17.00 18.26 -16.51
N ASP A 43 -18.12 18.48 -15.80
CA ASP A 43 -19.05 17.44 -15.35
C ASP A 43 -18.41 16.25 -14.60
N SER A 44 -17.30 16.50 -13.90
CA SER A 44 -16.49 15.47 -13.23
C SER A 44 -17.02 15.02 -11.85
N ALA A 45 -18.26 15.38 -11.49
CA ALA A 45 -18.84 15.06 -10.18
C ALA A 45 -18.87 13.55 -9.90
N THR A 46 -19.05 12.73 -10.94
CA THR A 46 -19.06 11.26 -10.81
C THR A 46 -17.67 10.71 -10.52
N GLU A 47 -16.63 11.23 -11.19
CA GLU A 47 -15.23 10.88 -10.98
C GLU A 47 -14.75 11.30 -9.59
N PHE A 48 -15.14 12.49 -9.12
CA PHE A 48 -14.88 12.92 -7.73
C PHE A 48 -15.53 11.98 -6.71
N ALA A 49 -16.79 11.59 -6.92
CA ALA A 49 -17.47 10.66 -6.03
C ALA A 49 -16.75 9.30 -5.97
N LYS A 50 -16.26 8.78 -7.10
CA LYS A 50 -15.46 7.55 -7.15
C LYS A 50 -14.14 7.71 -6.40
N LEU A 51 -13.44 8.82 -6.56
CA LEU A 51 -12.19 9.09 -5.85
C LEU A 51 -12.41 9.18 -4.34
N GLU A 52 -13.47 9.85 -3.88
CA GLU A 52 -13.82 9.91 -2.47
C GLU A 52 -14.18 8.55 -1.88
N GLN A 53 -14.72 7.62 -2.68
CA GLN A 53 -14.97 6.24 -2.24
C GLN A 53 -13.70 5.39 -2.19
N VAL A 54 -12.78 5.58 -3.14
CA VAL A 54 -11.53 4.81 -3.22
C VAL A 54 -10.54 5.21 -2.14
N LYS A 55 -10.47 6.48 -1.77
CA LYS A 55 -9.57 6.98 -0.71
C LYS A 55 -9.65 6.19 0.61
N PRO A 56 -10.81 6.06 1.28
CA PRO A 56 -10.89 5.31 2.53
C PRO A 56 -10.62 3.82 2.34
N ALA A 57 -10.97 3.24 1.18
CA ALA A 57 -10.64 1.86 0.88
C ALA A 57 -9.12 1.64 0.81
N ARG A 58 -8.38 2.58 0.20
CA ARG A 58 -6.91 2.53 0.15
C ARG A 58 -6.29 2.64 1.53
N THR A 59 -6.76 3.57 2.36
CA THR A 59 -6.29 3.68 3.76
C THR A 59 -6.52 2.39 4.52
N SER A 60 -7.70 1.78 4.40
CA SER A 60 -8.01 0.51 5.06
C SER A 60 -7.12 -0.65 4.59
N VAL A 61 -6.85 -0.73 3.28
CA VAL A 61 -5.99 -1.79 2.71
C VAL A 61 -4.54 -1.61 3.14
N ASP A 62 -4.04 -0.37 3.20
CA ASP A 62 -2.68 -0.05 3.65
C ASP A 62 -2.46 -0.40 5.13
N GLU A 63 -3.44 -0.08 5.99
CA GLU A 63 -3.44 -0.47 7.40
C GLU A 63 -3.43 -1.99 7.58
N GLU A 64 -4.26 -2.70 6.82
CA GLU A 64 -4.32 -4.16 6.86
C GLU A 64 -3.02 -4.80 6.35
N ALA A 65 -2.50 -4.30 5.22
CA ALA A 65 -1.24 -4.78 4.63
C ALA A 65 -0.07 -4.58 5.60
N SER A 66 -0.01 -3.42 6.25
CA SER A 66 1.01 -3.13 7.28
C SER A 66 0.90 -4.06 8.50
N GLY A 67 -0.33 -4.37 8.92
CA GLY A 67 -0.58 -5.32 10.00
C GLY A 67 -0.24 -6.77 9.65
N VAL A 68 -0.51 -7.21 8.42
CA VAL A 68 -0.11 -8.53 7.92
C VAL A 68 1.41 -8.61 7.78
N TRP A 69 2.05 -7.59 7.21
CA TRP A 69 3.50 -7.52 7.07
C TRP A 69 4.22 -7.60 8.42
N SER A 70 3.71 -6.90 9.43
CA SER A 70 4.26 -6.97 10.79
C SER A 70 4.20 -8.39 11.37
N ARG A 71 3.07 -9.09 11.18
CA ARG A 71 2.92 -10.49 11.60
C ARG A 71 3.82 -11.44 10.81
N TYR A 72 3.99 -11.21 9.52
CA TYR A 72 4.92 -11.96 8.68
C TYR A 72 6.37 -11.82 9.19
N LEU A 73 6.82 -10.60 9.47
CA LEU A 73 8.17 -10.35 9.97
C LEU A 73 8.42 -11.10 11.30
N GLU A 74 7.45 -11.09 12.21
CA GLU A 74 7.55 -11.83 13.47
C GLU A 74 7.58 -13.35 13.25
N ALA A 75 6.80 -13.87 12.31
CA ALA A 75 6.78 -15.31 11.98
C ALA A 75 8.07 -15.78 11.30
N ALA A 76 8.63 -14.98 10.39
CA ALA A 76 9.81 -15.33 9.61
C ALA A 76 11.14 -15.09 10.35
N TYR A 77 11.23 -14.01 11.12
CA TYR A 77 12.49 -13.54 11.71
C TYR A 77 12.48 -13.49 13.25
N GLY A 78 11.33 -13.72 13.87
CA GLY A 78 11.15 -13.52 15.30
C GLY A 78 11.02 -12.04 15.68
N LYS A 79 10.52 -11.79 16.89
CA LYS A 79 10.13 -10.45 17.35
C LYS A 79 11.28 -9.43 17.34
N ALA A 80 12.46 -9.80 17.85
CA ALA A 80 13.58 -8.87 17.98
C ALA A 80 14.07 -8.36 16.62
N SER A 81 14.26 -9.26 15.65
CA SER A 81 14.65 -8.87 14.30
C SER A 81 13.52 -8.15 13.55
N ALA A 82 12.26 -8.50 13.79
CA ALA A 82 11.12 -7.76 13.25
C ALA A 82 11.05 -6.32 13.77
N ASP A 83 11.36 -6.09 15.05
CA ASP A 83 11.45 -4.76 15.65
C ASP A 83 12.58 -3.93 15.01
N GLU A 84 13.75 -4.53 14.77
CA GLU A 84 14.88 -3.89 14.07
C GLU A 84 14.51 -3.46 12.65
N ILE A 85 13.92 -4.38 11.86
CA ILE A 85 13.47 -4.10 10.49
C ILE A 85 12.45 -2.95 10.47
N ARG A 86 11.52 -2.91 11.43
CA ARG A 86 10.53 -1.82 11.55
C ARG A 86 11.19 -0.49 11.92
N ALA A 87 12.18 -0.50 12.80
CA ALA A 87 12.93 0.70 13.19
C ALA A 87 13.75 1.27 12.01
N ASP A 88 14.38 0.41 11.22
CA ASP A 88 15.13 0.80 10.03
C ASP A 88 14.22 1.38 8.95
N ALA A 89 13.07 0.74 8.68
CA ALA A 89 12.09 1.24 7.73
C ALA A 89 11.54 2.62 8.13
N ARG A 90 11.29 2.84 9.42
CA ARG A 90 10.87 4.15 9.95
C ARG A 90 11.97 5.20 9.76
N THR A 91 13.21 4.85 10.08
CA THR A 91 14.36 5.74 9.93
C THR A 91 14.54 6.16 8.46
N GLU A 92 14.36 5.23 7.51
CA GLU A 92 14.41 5.55 6.08
C GLU A 92 13.24 6.44 5.64
N SER A 93 12.02 6.18 6.11
CA SER A 93 10.85 7.01 5.80
C SER A 93 10.97 8.44 6.34
N GLU A 94 11.71 8.64 7.43
CA GLU A 94 11.96 9.95 8.04
C GLU A 94 13.13 10.70 7.37
N ARG A 95 13.88 10.06 6.46
CA ARG A 95 14.93 10.75 5.71
C ARG A 95 14.31 11.78 4.77
N PRO A 96 14.79 13.03 4.79
CA PRO A 96 14.33 14.03 3.83
C PRO A 96 14.63 13.55 2.41
N SER A 97 13.58 13.32 1.62
CA SER A 97 13.71 13.06 0.18
C SER A 97 14.59 14.16 -0.40
N ARG A 98 15.80 13.80 -0.84
CA ARG A 98 16.73 14.77 -1.44
C ARG A 98 15.97 15.46 -2.57
N ARG A 99 15.75 16.77 -2.38
CA ARG A 99 15.15 17.70 -3.31
C ARG A 99 15.74 17.40 -4.69
N ILE A 100 14.95 16.82 -5.59
CA ILE A 100 15.28 16.82 -7.01
C ILE A 100 15.23 18.30 -7.36
N GLU A 101 16.41 18.93 -7.42
CA GLU A 101 16.58 20.28 -7.94
C GLU A 101 16.02 20.26 -9.36
N ARG A 102 14.79 20.78 -9.50
CA ARG A 102 14.23 21.13 -10.80
C ARG A 102 15.04 22.32 -11.28
N SER A 103 16.13 22.05 -12.00
CA SER A 103 16.82 23.05 -12.81
C SER A 103 15.79 23.67 -13.76
N ARG A 104 15.57 24.98 -13.60
CA ARG A 104 14.92 25.83 -14.59
C ARG A 104 15.96 26.42 -15.51
#